data_AF-A0AAE1RV55-F1
#
_entry.id   AF-A0AAE1RV55-F1
#
_cell.length_a   1.000
_cell.length_b   1.000
_cell.length_c   1.000
_cell.angle_alpha   90.00
_cell.angle_beta   90.00
_cell.angle_gamma   90.00
#
_symmetry.space_group_name_H-M   'P 1'
#
loop_
_entity.id
_entity.type
_entity.pdbx_description
1 polymer ?
#
loop_
_entity_poly.entity_id
_entity_poly.type
_entity_poly.pdbx_seq_one_letter_code
_entity_poly.pdbx_strand_id
1 'polypeptide(L)'
;MLTARKAFDEGPWPRMTAYERTKVLLRLAGLIEKHNDQIATLETWDTGKPYEHAAKIEVPMVIGPALATGNSIVLKTAEQTPLSAFYVANLLQEAGLPEGVLNMVSGFCPTAGAALCSHMDVDKLAFTGSTDTGKAILALAAKSNLKPVTLELGGKSPFIVCEDADIDTAIEQAHFALFFNQGQCYCTGSRTYVHEKVYDEFLEKAKALALKRTVGDPFKSGTEQGPKIDSKQFEKIMKYIRSGVESGATLETAGERFGEKGYYIKPTVFSNIKDDMLIVQDEIFGPVQSILKFKDLDEVVKKANNSRYGLAAGYLHSALTLQTPWHEP
;
A
#
# COMPACT_ATOMS: atom_id res chain seq x y z
N MET A 1 22.65 12.43 -8.51
CA MET A 1 22.46 12.21 -9.97
C MET A 1 23.80 12.00 -10.66
N LEU A 2 24.76 12.93 -10.57
CA LEU A 2 26.09 12.81 -11.17
C LEU A 2 26.81 11.48 -10.83
N THR A 3 26.79 11.06 -9.56
CA THR A 3 27.40 9.80 -9.12
C THR A 3 26.74 8.58 -9.77
N ALA A 4 25.41 8.57 -9.89
CA ALA A 4 24.66 7.52 -10.59
C ALA A 4 25.05 7.47 -12.07
N ARG A 5 25.07 8.64 -12.73
CA ARG A 5 25.48 8.77 -14.14
C ARG A 5 26.87 8.19 -14.37
N LYS A 6 27.85 8.57 -13.54
CA LYS A 6 29.21 8.03 -13.61
C LYS A 6 29.24 6.51 -13.41
N ALA A 7 28.51 5.99 -12.42
CA ALA A 7 28.45 4.54 -12.16
C ALA A 7 27.84 3.75 -13.32
N PHE A 8 26.89 4.34 -14.05
CA PHE A 8 26.30 3.74 -15.25
C PHE A 8 27.22 3.87 -16.48
N ASP A 9 27.70 5.08 -16.77
CA ASP A 9 28.45 5.37 -18.00
C ASP A 9 29.87 4.81 -17.98
N GLU A 10 30.51 4.73 -16.81
CA GLU A 10 31.92 4.32 -16.67
C GLU A 10 32.10 3.13 -15.72
N GLY A 11 31.18 2.97 -14.76
CA GLY A 11 31.31 1.99 -13.68
C GLY A 11 31.09 0.54 -14.10
N PRO A 12 31.48 -0.43 -13.25
CA PRO A 12 31.46 -1.84 -13.60
C PRO A 12 30.04 -2.43 -13.68
N TRP A 13 29.06 -1.85 -12.98
CA TRP A 13 27.74 -2.46 -12.76
C TRP A 13 26.96 -2.87 -14.03
N PRO A 14 26.74 -1.99 -15.01
CA PRO A 14 26.06 -2.38 -16.25
C PRO A 14 26.92 -3.30 -17.14
N ARG A 15 28.25 -3.38 -16.89
CA ARG A 15 29.20 -4.21 -17.63
C ARG A 15 29.39 -5.61 -17.02
N MET A 16 29.01 -5.79 -15.76
CA MET A 16 28.90 -7.11 -15.14
C MET A 16 27.89 -7.95 -15.91
N THR A 17 28.13 -9.25 -15.97
CA THR A 17 27.17 -10.22 -16.48
C THR A 17 25.93 -10.24 -15.58
N ALA A 18 24.78 -10.66 -16.13
CA ALA A 18 23.56 -10.84 -15.33
C ALA A 18 23.82 -11.77 -14.13
N TYR A 19 24.61 -12.83 -14.32
CA TYR A 19 25.00 -13.76 -13.26
C TYR A 19 25.78 -13.10 -12.12
N GLU A 20 26.73 -12.22 -12.43
CA GLU A 20 27.48 -11.48 -11.41
C GLU A 20 26.60 -10.51 -10.62
N ARG A 21 25.68 -9.81 -11.28
CA ARG A 21 24.68 -8.98 -10.59
C ARG A 21 23.76 -9.82 -9.70
N THR A 22 23.30 -10.97 -10.18
CA THR A 22 22.49 -11.91 -9.39
C THR A 22 23.22 -12.35 -8.12
N LYS A 23 24.53 -12.61 -8.18
CA LYS A 23 25.32 -12.94 -6.97
C LYS A 23 25.27 -11.84 -5.91
N VAL A 24 25.37 -10.57 -6.32
CA VAL A 24 25.26 -9.42 -5.40
C VAL A 24 23.87 -9.37 -4.78
N LEU A 25 22.82 -9.52 -5.60
CA LEU A 25 21.42 -9.48 -5.13
C LEU A 25 21.09 -10.66 -4.19
N LEU A 26 21.62 -11.86 -4.44
CA LEU A 26 21.44 -13.00 -3.55
C LEU A 26 22.20 -12.84 -2.23
N ARG A 27 23.40 -12.22 -2.26
CA ARG A 27 24.10 -11.85 -1.01
C ARG A 27 23.30 -10.84 -0.20
N LEU A 28 22.71 -9.83 -0.85
CA LEU A 28 21.80 -8.90 -0.17
C LEU A 28 20.63 -9.64 0.48
N ALA A 29 19.99 -10.57 -0.24
CA ALA A 29 18.87 -11.33 0.32
C ALA A 29 19.28 -12.06 1.63
N GLY A 30 20.43 -12.74 1.63
CA GLY A 30 20.96 -13.38 2.83
C GLY A 30 21.31 -12.40 3.96
N LEU A 31 21.77 -11.17 3.63
CA LEU A 31 22.00 -10.13 4.63
C LEU A 31 20.69 -9.57 5.20
N ILE A 32 19.66 -9.38 4.38
CA ILE A 32 18.33 -8.96 4.85
C ILE A 32 17.77 -10.01 5.81
N GLU A 33 17.84 -11.30 5.47
CA GLU A 33 17.41 -12.39 6.34
C GLU A 33 18.17 -12.38 7.68
N LYS A 34 19.49 -12.20 7.64
CA LYS A 34 20.33 -12.12 8.85
C LYS A 34 20.03 -10.91 9.73
N HIS A 35 19.59 -9.80 9.12
CA HIS A 35 19.33 -8.53 9.81
C HIS A 35 17.82 -8.23 9.95
N ASN A 36 16.97 -9.25 9.82
CA ASN A 36 15.52 -9.09 9.78
C ASN A 36 14.98 -8.40 11.04
N ASP A 37 15.48 -8.75 12.23
CA ASP A 37 15.03 -8.14 13.48
C ASP A 37 15.33 -6.64 13.53
N GLN A 38 16.51 -6.21 13.07
CA GLN A 38 16.86 -4.79 13.01
C GLN A 38 15.98 -4.04 12.00
N ILE A 39 15.77 -4.62 10.82
CA ILE A 39 14.93 -4.03 9.77
C ILE A 39 13.48 -3.91 10.26
N ALA A 40 12.93 -4.98 10.83
CA ALA A 40 11.58 -5.02 11.38
C ALA A 40 11.39 -4.01 12.52
N THR A 41 12.38 -3.87 13.40
CA THR A 41 12.37 -2.88 14.48
C THR A 41 12.31 -1.45 13.91
N LEU A 42 13.18 -1.13 12.96
CA LEU A 42 13.20 0.19 12.31
C LEU A 42 11.88 0.47 11.62
N GLU A 43 11.35 -0.50 10.87
CA GLU A 43 10.08 -0.38 10.16
C GLU A 43 8.91 -0.15 11.13
N THR A 44 8.89 -0.86 12.27
CA THR A 44 7.88 -0.70 13.31
C THR A 44 7.94 0.70 13.94
N TRP A 45 9.15 1.21 14.22
CA TRP A 45 9.34 2.56 14.77
C TRP A 45 8.95 3.67 13.79
N ASP A 46 9.36 3.56 12.53
CA ASP A 46 9.15 4.61 11.52
C ASP A 46 7.69 4.64 11.04
N THR A 47 7.06 3.47 10.88
CA THR A 47 5.75 3.34 10.23
C THR A 47 4.59 3.15 11.20
N GLY A 48 4.86 2.66 12.41
CA GLY A 48 3.85 2.23 13.37
C GLY A 48 3.15 0.90 13.02
N LYS A 49 3.60 0.14 12.03
CA LYS A 49 3.08 -1.23 11.81
C LYS A 49 3.50 -2.15 12.95
N PRO A 50 2.70 -3.16 13.34
CA PRO A 50 3.11 -4.14 14.35
C PRO A 50 4.40 -4.89 13.99
N TYR A 51 5.27 -5.12 14.98
CA TYR A 51 6.57 -5.78 14.79
C TYR A 51 6.45 -7.16 14.16
N GLU A 52 5.49 -7.96 14.64
CA GLU A 52 5.27 -9.31 14.12
C GLU A 52 4.87 -9.32 12.64
N HIS A 53 4.24 -8.25 12.14
CA HIS A 53 3.97 -8.09 10.71
C HIS A 53 5.23 -7.69 9.95
N ALA A 54 5.96 -6.69 10.46
CA ALA A 54 7.20 -6.21 9.85
C ALA A 54 8.23 -7.35 9.67
N ALA A 55 8.41 -8.19 10.70
CA ALA A 55 9.36 -9.30 10.69
C ALA A 55 9.00 -10.46 9.76
N LYS A 56 7.75 -10.54 9.27
CA LYS A 56 7.27 -11.67 8.44
C LYS A 56 7.08 -11.31 6.96
N ILE A 57 6.91 -10.04 6.63
CA ILE A 57 6.29 -9.62 5.35
C ILE A 57 7.22 -8.76 4.49
N GLU A 58 8.25 -8.11 5.06
CA GLU A 58 8.98 -7.07 4.32
C GLU A 58 10.24 -7.57 3.60
N VAL A 59 10.22 -7.48 2.27
CA VAL A 59 11.43 -7.40 1.43
C VAL A 59 11.31 -6.11 0.59
N PRO A 60 12.28 -5.19 0.61
CA PRO A 60 12.20 -3.93 -0.14
C PRO A 60 12.10 -4.16 -1.66
N MET A 61 10.92 -3.88 -2.23
CA MET A 61 10.53 -4.34 -3.58
C MET A 61 10.65 -3.31 -4.72
N VAL A 62 11.34 -2.18 -4.55
CA VAL A 62 11.39 -1.14 -5.61
C VAL A 62 12.70 -1.14 -6.42
N ILE A 63 13.82 -1.52 -5.81
CA ILE A 63 15.15 -1.40 -6.49
C ILE A 63 15.64 -2.69 -7.14
N GLY A 64 15.11 -3.86 -6.75
CA GLY A 64 15.55 -5.16 -7.25
C GLY A 64 15.54 -5.27 -8.78
N PRO A 65 14.40 -5.00 -9.46
CA PRO A 65 14.34 -5.05 -10.91
C PRO A 65 15.29 -4.06 -11.61
N ALA A 66 15.41 -2.84 -11.08
CA ALA A 66 16.30 -1.81 -11.63
C ALA A 66 17.78 -2.21 -11.50
N LEU A 67 18.18 -2.74 -10.34
CA LEU A 67 19.52 -3.29 -10.13
C LEU A 67 19.81 -4.49 -11.02
N ALA A 68 18.88 -5.45 -11.12
CA ALA A 68 19.02 -6.65 -11.94
C ALA A 68 19.25 -6.32 -13.42
N THR A 69 18.56 -5.30 -13.92
CA THR A 69 18.68 -4.79 -15.29
C THR A 69 19.91 -3.89 -15.51
N GLY A 70 20.74 -3.69 -14.49
CA GLY A 70 22.01 -2.96 -14.61
C GLY A 70 21.89 -1.44 -14.46
N ASN A 71 20.75 -0.92 -14.02
CA ASN A 71 20.58 0.52 -13.79
C ASN A 71 21.33 0.99 -12.55
N SER A 72 21.78 2.24 -12.58
CA SER A 72 22.12 3.03 -11.39
C SER A 72 20.89 3.80 -10.91
N ILE A 73 20.75 3.98 -9.60
CA ILE A 73 19.53 4.47 -8.95
C ILE A 73 19.85 5.67 -8.05
N VAL A 74 19.00 6.69 -8.12
CA VAL A 74 18.85 7.70 -7.07
C VAL A 74 17.48 7.47 -6.43
N LEU A 75 17.47 6.97 -5.20
CA LEU A 75 16.25 6.65 -4.47
C LEU A 75 15.94 7.75 -3.45
N LYS A 76 14.72 8.31 -3.55
CA LYS A 76 14.17 9.22 -2.54
C LYS A 76 13.19 8.48 -1.64
N THR A 77 13.44 8.47 -0.33
CA THR A 77 12.55 7.86 0.66
C THR A 77 11.40 8.79 1.01
N ALA A 78 10.28 8.28 1.54
CA ALA A 78 9.30 9.14 2.19
C ALA A 78 9.95 9.89 3.37
N GLU A 79 9.55 11.14 3.59
CA GLU A 79 10.06 11.95 4.70
C GLU A 79 9.67 11.38 6.07
N GLN A 80 8.56 10.64 6.13
CA GLN A 80 8.11 9.96 7.34
C GLN A 80 8.87 8.68 7.64
N THR A 81 9.40 7.99 6.62
CA THR A 81 9.91 6.61 6.79
C THR A 81 11.28 6.36 6.12
N PRO A 82 12.34 7.11 6.46
CA PRO A 82 13.65 6.94 5.82
C PRO A 82 14.47 5.76 6.36
N LEU A 83 14.25 5.31 7.60
CA LEU A 83 15.28 4.61 8.38
C LEU A 83 15.65 3.22 7.83
N SER A 84 14.65 2.38 7.54
CA SER A 84 14.86 1.02 7.03
C SER A 84 15.57 1.03 5.67
N ALA A 85 15.22 1.98 4.80
CA ALA A 85 15.84 2.14 3.49
C ALA A 85 17.34 2.51 3.58
N PHE A 86 17.73 3.39 4.50
CA PHE A 86 19.15 3.69 4.74
C PHE A 86 19.90 2.50 5.34
N TYR A 87 19.27 1.74 6.23
CA TYR A 87 19.88 0.54 6.78
C TYR A 87 20.16 -0.51 5.69
N VAL A 88 19.17 -0.77 4.83
CA VAL A 88 19.32 -1.68 3.69
C VAL A 88 20.35 -1.18 2.67
N ALA A 89 20.50 0.14 2.49
CA ALA A 89 21.54 0.69 1.63
C ALA A 89 22.95 0.33 2.12
N ASN A 90 23.18 0.28 3.45
CA ASN A 90 24.45 -0.21 4.01
C ASN A 90 24.66 -1.70 3.74
N LEU A 91 23.61 -2.52 3.85
CA LEU A 91 23.69 -3.95 3.53
C LEU A 91 23.99 -4.20 2.06
N LEU A 92 23.49 -3.35 1.15
CA LEU A 92 23.83 -3.40 -0.27
C LEU A 92 25.32 -3.11 -0.52
N GLN A 93 25.90 -2.18 0.21
CA GLN A 93 27.34 -1.93 0.16
C GLN A 93 28.13 -3.16 0.65
N GLU A 94 27.72 -3.78 1.76
CA GLU A 94 28.30 -5.03 2.27
C GLU A 94 28.15 -6.19 1.28
N ALA A 95 27.03 -6.26 0.55
CA ALA A 95 26.80 -7.25 -0.50
C ALA A 95 27.72 -7.08 -1.72
N GLY A 96 28.48 -5.98 -1.79
CA GLY A 96 29.41 -5.67 -2.87
C GLY A 96 28.77 -4.92 -4.03
N LEU A 97 27.70 -4.15 -3.78
CA LEU A 97 27.17 -3.22 -4.78
C LEU A 97 28.24 -2.14 -5.09
N PRO A 98 28.61 -1.92 -6.36
CA PRO A 98 29.61 -0.90 -6.70
C PRO A 98 29.19 0.52 -6.28
N GLU A 99 30.18 1.36 -6.01
CA GLU A 99 29.97 2.75 -5.63
C GLU A 99 29.15 3.51 -6.68
N GLY A 100 28.21 4.34 -6.20
CA GLY A 100 27.38 5.17 -7.06
C GLY A 100 26.23 4.43 -7.75
N VAL A 101 26.14 3.10 -7.66
CA VAL A 101 25.02 2.35 -8.24
C VAL A 101 23.72 2.60 -7.49
N LEU A 102 23.74 2.69 -6.17
CA LEU A 102 22.62 3.16 -5.36
C LEU A 102 23.03 4.45 -4.65
N ASN A 103 22.19 5.48 -4.77
CA ASN A 103 22.37 6.76 -4.09
C ASN A 103 21.08 7.07 -3.34
N MET A 104 21.15 7.22 -2.03
CA MET A 104 20.00 7.52 -1.18
C MET A 104 19.93 9.03 -0.91
N VAL A 105 18.74 9.61 -1.09
CA VAL A 105 18.48 11.01 -0.75
C VAL A 105 17.16 11.10 0.02
N SER A 106 17.19 11.49 1.28
CA SER A 106 15.96 11.78 2.02
C SER A 106 15.68 13.28 2.02
N GLY A 107 14.39 13.63 2.05
CA GLY A 107 13.92 15.01 2.03
C GLY A 107 12.44 15.11 1.68
N PHE A 108 11.93 16.33 1.62
CA PHE A 108 10.51 16.57 1.33
C PHE A 108 10.20 16.49 -0.16
N CYS A 109 8.93 16.20 -0.47
CA CYS A 109 8.47 16.09 -1.86
C CYS A 109 8.68 17.39 -2.68
N PRO A 110 8.35 18.61 -2.18
CA PRO A 110 8.52 19.84 -2.96
C PRO A 110 9.97 20.22 -3.27
N THR A 111 10.94 19.63 -2.55
CA THR A 111 12.37 19.92 -2.71
C THR A 111 13.10 18.74 -3.36
N ALA A 112 13.45 17.72 -2.58
CA ALA A 112 14.22 16.57 -3.05
C ALA A 112 13.47 15.79 -4.15
N GLY A 113 12.17 15.57 -3.96
CA GLY A 113 11.33 14.86 -4.94
C GLY A 113 11.20 15.62 -6.26
N ALA A 114 10.84 16.90 -6.19
CA ALA A 114 10.71 17.75 -7.37
C ALA A 114 12.01 17.88 -8.16
N ALA A 115 13.14 18.08 -7.47
CA ALA A 115 14.47 18.14 -8.09
C ALA A 115 14.83 16.85 -8.82
N LEU A 116 14.54 15.67 -8.24
CA LEU A 116 14.74 14.39 -8.91
C LEU A 116 13.87 14.25 -10.16
N CYS A 117 12.60 14.66 -10.09
CA CYS A 117 11.65 14.49 -11.19
C CYS A 117 11.95 15.42 -12.38
N SER A 118 12.42 16.64 -12.12
CA SER A 118 12.74 17.63 -13.16
C SER A 118 14.19 17.55 -13.68
N HIS A 119 15.04 16.71 -13.09
CA HIS A 119 16.46 16.63 -13.49
C HIS A 119 16.62 16.18 -14.95
N MET A 120 17.49 16.86 -15.70
CA MET A 120 17.68 16.59 -17.14
C MET A 120 18.42 15.29 -17.42
N ASP A 121 19.31 14.86 -16.53
CA ASP A 121 20.11 13.65 -16.71
C ASP A 121 19.53 12.39 -16.05
N VAL A 122 18.25 12.41 -15.64
CA VAL A 122 17.55 11.21 -15.14
C VAL A 122 16.78 10.59 -16.30
N ASP A 123 17.06 9.33 -16.60
CA ASP A 123 16.50 8.66 -17.80
C ASP A 123 15.08 8.15 -17.60
N LYS A 124 14.71 7.78 -16.36
CA LYS A 124 13.41 7.18 -16.03
C LYS A 124 13.01 7.49 -14.59
N LEU A 125 11.71 7.67 -14.38
CA LEU A 125 11.11 7.72 -13.03
C LEU A 125 10.24 6.48 -12.77
N ALA A 126 10.25 6.06 -11.51
CA ALA A 126 9.28 5.16 -10.91
C ALA A 126 8.81 5.79 -9.61
N PHE A 127 7.51 5.85 -9.38
CA PHE A 127 6.94 6.48 -8.19
C PHE A 127 5.76 5.66 -7.67
N THR A 128 5.71 5.51 -6.35
CA THR A 128 4.57 4.95 -5.64
C THR A 128 4.05 5.98 -4.64
N GLY A 129 2.74 6.27 -4.67
CA GLY A 129 2.14 7.21 -3.72
C GLY A 129 0.82 7.81 -4.21
N SER A 130 0.54 9.05 -3.80
CA SER A 130 -0.76 9.68 -4.08
C SER A 130 -0.95 10.00 -5.57
N THR A 131 -2.20 9.92 -6.04
CA THR A 131 -2.58 10.26 -7.41
C THR A 131 -2.20 11.69 -7.80
N ASP A 132 -2.37 12.65 -6.89
CA ASP A 132 -2.04 14.06 -7.18
C ASP A 132 -0.53 14.27 -7.29
N THR A 133 0.27 13.59 -6.47
CA THR A 133 1.73 13.58 -6.65
C THR A 133 2.13 12.92 -7.97
N GLY A 134 1.50 11.81 -8.36
CA GLY A 134 1.73 11.16 -9.65
C GLY A 134 1.49 12.08 -10.85
N LYS A 135 0.39 12.86 -10.83
CA LYS A 135 0.11 13.89 -11.85
C LYS A 135 1.19 14.96 -11.89
N ALA A 136 1.64 15.44 -10.72
CA ALA A 136 2.71 16.44 -10.64
C ALA A 136 4.04 15.90 -11.22
N ILE A 137 4.36 14.62 -10.96
CA ILE A 137 5.55 13.97 -11.49
C ILE A 137 5.50 13.88 -13.02
N LEU A 138 4.37 13.47 -13.60
CA LEU A 138 4.19 13.46 -15.05
C LEU A 138 4.40 14.86 -15.65
N ALA A 139 3.87 15.90 -15.02
CA ALA A 139 4.06 17.27 -15.47
C ALA A 139 5.53 17.71 -15.41
N LEU A 140 6.27 17.35 -14.35
CA LEU A 140 7.69 17.67 -14.22
C LEU A 140 8.56 16.90 -15.23
N ALA A 141 8.25 15.62 -15.46
CA ALA A 141 8.91 14.81 -16.48
C ALA A 141 8.68 15.40 -17.89
N ALA A 142 7.44 15.77 -18.20
CA ALA A 142 7.06 16.38 -19.47
C ALA A 142 7.77 17.73 -19.71
N LYS A 143 7.91 18.56 -18.67
CA LYS A 143 8.56 19.88 -18.76
C LYS A 143 10.09 19.83 -18.79
N SER A 144 10.69 18.70 -18.47
CA SER A 144 12.15 18.56 -18.41
C SER A 144 12.69 17.88 -19.67
N ASN A 145 12.86 16.56 -19.64
CA ASN A 145 13.51 15.78 -20.70
C ASN A 145 12.62 14.68 -21.28
N LEU A 146 11.31 14.71 -21.03
CA LEU A 146 10.34 13.72 -21.48
C LEU A 146 10.64 12.28 -21.00
N LYS A 147 11.36 12.14 -19.87
CA LYS A 147 11.70 10.83 -19.29
C LYS A 147 10.43 9.98 -19.05
N PRO A 148 10.46 8.68 -19.40
CA PRO A 148 9.36 7.77 -19.09
C PRO A 148 9.09 7.69 -17.59
N VAL A 149 7.81 7.57 -17.23
CA VAL A 149 7.34 7.50 -15.83
C VAL A 149 6.49 6.24 -15.64
N THR A 150 6.79 5.48 -14.59
CA THR A 150 5.90 4.42 -14.08
C THR A 150 5.30 4.91 -12.76
N LEU A 151 3.97 4.77 -12.61
CA LEU A 151 3.23 5.21 -11.44
C LEU A 151 2.45 4.05 -10.83
N GLU A 152 2.67 3.80 -9.55
CA GLU A 152 1.84 2.95 -8.71
C GLU A 152 1.08 3.85 -7.73
N LEU A 153 -0.23 3.97 -7.90
CA LEU A 153 -1.03 4.98 -7.21
C LEU A 153 -2.05 4.34 -6.27
N GLY A 154 -2.70 5.19 -5.48
CA GLY A 154 -3.78 4.79 -4.59
C GLY A 154 -4.97 4.14 -5.30
N GLY A 155 -5.81 3.48 -4.51
CA GLY A 155 -6.91 2.66 -5.01
C GLY A 155 -8.20 2.76 -4.19
N LYS A 156 -9.26 2.17 -4.73
CA LYS A 156 -10.53 1.94 -4.05
C LYS A 156 -11.08 0.56 -4.40
N SER A 157 -10.25 -0.44 -4.11
CA SER A 157 -10.43 -1.82 -4.56
C SER A 157 -11.76 -2.40 -4.06
N PRO A 158 -12.59 -2.97 -4.96
CA PRO A 158 -13.77 -3.72 -4.57
C PRO A 158 -13.37 -5.12 -4.05
N PHE A 159 -14.11 -5.61 -3.07
CA PHE A 159 -14.02 -6.99 -2.58
C PHE A 159 -15.42 -7.59 -2.62
N ILE A 160 -15.65 -8.53 -3.53
CA ILE A 160 -16.98 -9.05 -3.85
C ILE A 160 -17.16 -10.42 -3.19
N VAL A 161 -18.23 -10.56 -2.41
CA VAL A 161 -18.64 -11.80 -1.73
C VAL A 161 -19.95 -12.28 -2.32
N CYS A 162 -19.89 -13.37 -3.09
CA CYS A 162 -21.03 -13.99 -3.74
C CYS A 162 -21.93 -14.74 -2.77
N GLU A 163 -23.14 -15.08 -3.22
CA GLU A 163 -24.15 -15.77 -2.40
C GLU A 163 -23.75 -17.14 -1.91
N ASP A 164 -22.84 -17.79 -2.63
CA ASP A 164 -22.39 -19.16 -2.37
C ASP A 164 -20.98 -19.19 -1.78
N ALA A 165 -20.39 -18.04 -1.42
CA ALA A 165 -19.10 -17.99 -0.77
C ALA A 165 -19.16 -18.64 0.62
N ASP A 166 -18.09 -19.31 1.02
CA ASP A 166 -17.89 -19.70 2.42
C ASP A 166 -17.82 -18.43 3.26
N ILE A 167 -18.86 -18.21 4.08
CA ILE A 167 -19.07 -16.91 4.71
C ILE A 167 -17.97 -16.58 5.71
N ASP A 168 -17.51 -17.56 6.48
CA ASP A 168 -16.48 -17.37 7.51
C ASP A 168 -15.14 -17.02 6.86
N THR A 169 -14.75 -17.75 5.81
CA THR A 169 -13.57 -17.44 4.98
C THR A 169 -13.69 -16.06 4.35
N ALA A 170 -14.88 -15.70 3.82
CA ALA A 170 -15.10 -14.42 3.17
C ALA A 170 -14.94 -13.24 4.14
N ILE A 171 -15.45 -13.37 5.36
CA ILE A 171 -15.31 -12.36 6.41
C ILE A 171 -13.84 -12.19 6.79
N GLU A 172 -13.12 -13.28 7.04
CA GLU A 172 -11.70 -13.23 7.40
C GLU A 172 -10.85 -12.57 6.32
N GLN A 173 -11.06 -12.94 5.05
CA GLN A 173 -10.32 -12.36 3.94
C GLN A 173 -10.68 -10.90 3.69
N ALA A 174 -11.96 -10.53 3.73
CA ALA A 174 -12.37 -9.13 3.60
C ALA A 174 -11.85 -8.26 4.74
N HIS A 175 -11.85 -8.81 5.97
CA HIS A 175 -11.29 -8.15 7.14
C HIS A 175 -9.78 -7.93 6.99
N PHE A 176 -9.04 -8.96 6.58
CA PHE A 176 -7.60 -8.84 6.31
C PHE A 176 -7.33 -7.83 5.18
N ALA A 177 -8.04 -7.95 4.06
CA ALA A 177 -7.87 -7.09 2.88
C ALA A 177 -8.06 -5.59 3.20
N LEU A 178 -8.87 -5.27 4.21
CA LEU A 178 -9.02 -3.90 4.66
C LEU A 178 -8.05 -3.51 5.78
N PHE A 179 -8.06 -4.25 6.88
CA PHE A 179 -7.43 -3.82 8.13
C PHE A 179 -5.93 -4.13 8.20
N PHE A 180 -5.40 -4.88 7.22
CA PHE A 180 -3.97 -5.05 7.03
C PHE A 180 -3.24 -3.70 6.95
N ASN A 181 -2.07 -3.61 7.58
CA ASN A 181 -1.28 -2.38 7.73
C ASN A 181 -2.11 -1.16 8.18
N GLN A 182 -3.10 -1.40 9.05
CA GLN A 182 -4.04 -0.43 9.56
C GLN A 182 -4.80 0.34 8.46
N GLY A 183 -5.04 -0.31 7.31
CA GLY A 183 -5.66 0.26 6.12
C GLY A 183 -4.79 1.22 5.31
N GLN A 184 -3.48 1.29 5.61
CA GLN A 184 -2.49 2.07 4.86
C GLN A 184 -1.86 1.21 3.77
N CYS A 185 -2.68 0.71 2.84
CA CYS A 185 -2.25 -0.06 1.70
C CYS A 185 -3.00 0.41 0.45
N TYR A 186 -2.29 0.56 -0.67
CA TYR A 186 -2.86 1.10 -1.90
C TYR A 186 -3.91 0.14 -2.49
N CYS A 187 -3.74 -1.18 -2.32
CA CYS A 187 -4.66 -2.20 -2.81
C CYS A 187 -5.77 -2.63 -1.83
N THR A 188 -5.94 -1.94 -0.70
CA THR A 188 -6.93 -2.24 0.35
C THR A 188 -8.34 -2.48 -0.22
N GLY A 189 -8.94 -3.63 0.14
CA GLY A 189 -10.32 -4.03 -0.17
C GLY A 189 -11.35 -3.19 0.59
N SER A 190 -11.45 -1.91 0.22
CA SER A 190 -12.16 -0.88 1.00
C SER A 190 -13.66 -0.76 0.67
N ARG A 191 -14.10 -1.28 -0.48
CA ARG A 191 -15.52 -1.44 -0.85
C ARG A 191 -15.87 -2.91 -0.84
N THR A 192 -16.43 -3.41 0.26
CA THR A 192 -16.86 -4.80 0.36
C THR A 192 -18.28 -4.91 -0.15
N TYR A 193 -18.47 -5.51 -1.33
CA TYR A 193 -19.79 -5.80 -1.87
C TYR A 193 -20.21 -7.20 -1.46
N VAL A 194 -21.35 -7.33 -0.81
CA VAL A 194 -21.86 -8.61 -0.29
C VAL A 194 -23.25 -8.89 -0.85
N HIS A 195 -23.44 -10.11 -1.34
CA HIS A 195 -24.71 -10.51 -1.93
C HIS A 195 -25.84 -10.47 -0.89
N GLU A 196 -27.03 -10.02 -1.29
CA GLU A 196 -28.16 -9.74 -0.38
C GLU A 196 -28.53 -10.91 0.53
N LYS A 197 -28.42 -12.15 0.05
CA LYS A 197 -28.74 -13.37 0.80
C LYS A 197 -27.84 -13.63 2.01
N VAL A 198 -26.59 -13.16 1.98
CA VAL A 198 -25.61 -13.39 3.05
C VAL A 198 -25.18 -12.10 3.74
N TYR A 199 -25.72 -10.95 3.33
CA TYR A 199 -25.32 -9.63 3.79
C TYR A 199 -25.49 -9.44 5.31
N ASP A 200 -26.64 -9.82 5.87
CA ASP A 200 -26.93 -9.54 7.27
C ASP A 200 -26.02 -10.37 8.20
N GLU A 201 -25.78 -11.64 7.87
CA GLU A 201 -24.83 -12.49 8.59
C GLU A 201 -23.39 -11.97 8.45
N PHE A 202 -22.98 -11.58 7.24
CA PHE A 202 -21.66 -11.00 6.99
C PHE A 202 -21.44 -9.75 7.82
N LEU A 203 -22.41 -8.83 7.84
CA LEU A 203 -22.30 -7.55 8.53
C LEU A 203 -22.11 -7.73 10.03
N GLU A 204 -22.92 -8.58 10.66
CA GLU A 204 -22.82 -8.87 12.10
C GLU A 204 -21.45 -9.46 12.47
N LYS A 205 -20.97 -10.45 11.70
CA LYS A 205 -19.66 -11.07 11.96
C LYS A 205 -18.49 -10.13 11.64
N ALA A 206 -18.56 -9.34 10.58
CA ALA A 206 -17.54 -8.35 10.24
C ALA A 206 -17.40 -7.28 11.34
N LYS A 207 -18.52 -6.81 11.88
CA LYS A 207 -18.58 -5.90 13.04
C LYS A 207 -17.93 -6.53 14.27
N ALA A 208 -18.29 -7.77 14.61
CA ALA A 208 -17.71 -8.47 15.75
C ALA A 208 -16.19 -8.63 15.62
N LEU A 209 -15.69 -8.98 14.42
CA LEU A 209 -14.26 -9.14 14.17
C LEU A 209 -13.52 -7.79 14.24
N ALA A 210 -14.10 -6.72 13.70
CA ALA A 210 -13.57 -5.36 13.83
C ALA A 210 -13.47 -4.88 15.29
N LEU A 211 -14.43 -5.21 16.14
CA LEU A 211 -14.40 -4.88 17.57
C LEU A 211 -13.38 -5.71 18.36
N LYS A 212 -13.11 -6.95 17.93
CA LYS A 212 -12.14 -7.85 18.57
C LYS A 212 -10.69 -7.47 18.28
N ARG A 213 -10.43 -6.78 17.17
CA ARG A 213 -9.09 -6.42 16.72
C ARG A 213 -8.33 -5.58 17.75
N THR A 214 -7.13 -6.04 18.12
CA THR A 214 -6.31 -5.41 19.14
C THR A 214 -5.55 -4.19 18.60
N VAL A 215 -5.95 -3.00 19.04
CA VAL A 215 -5.28 -1.73 18.75
C VAL A 215 -4.33 -1.38 19.90
N GLY A 216 -3.07 -1.05 19.61
CA GLY A 216 -2.12 -0.74 20.67
C GLY A 216 -0.68 -0.52 20.22
N ASP A 217 0.23 -0.59 21.19
CA ASP A 217 1.66 -0.45 20.97
C ASP A 217 2.16 -1.50 19.95
N PRO A 218 2.74 -1.09 18.81
CA PRO A 218 3.14 -2.01 17.76
C PRO A 218 4.27 -2.98 18.17
N PHE A 219 4.98 -2.75 19.27
CA PHE A 219 5.97 -3.69 19.82
C PHE A 219 5.38 -4.71 20.79
N LYS A 220 4.16 -4.49 21.28
CA LYS A 220 3.52 -5.43 22.20
C LYS A 220 2.98 -6.62 21.41
N SER A 221 3.39 -7.83 21.79
CA SER A 221 2.91 -9.07 21.18
C SER A 221 1.38 -9.17 21.26
N GLY A 222 0.78 -9.70 20.19
CA GLY A 222 -0.68 -9.76 20.00
C GLY A 222 -1.32 -8.44 19.55
N THR A 223 -0.55 -7.36 19.36
CA THR A 223 -1.08 -6.14 18.73
C THR A 223 -1.26 -6.37 17.24
N GLU A 224 -2.48 -6.16 16.75
CA GLU A 224 -2.83 -6.36 15.35
C GLU A 224 -2.82 -5.03 14.57
N GLN A 225 -3.01 -3.91 15.25
CA GLN A 225 -3.13 -2.59 14.65
C GLN A 225 -2.40 -1.51 15.47
N GLY A 226 -1.36 -0.91 14.88
CA GLY A 226 -0.67 0.24 15.43
C GLY A 226 -1.31 1.60 15.03
N PRO A 227 -0.57 2.72 15.17
CA PRO A 227 -1.08 4.04 14.82
C PRO A 227 -1.08 4.29 13.31
N LYS A 228 -1.60 5.45 12.90
CA LYS A 228 -1.34 6.06 11.58
C LYS A 228 0.02 6.73 11.56
N ILE A 229 0.55 6.87 10.35
CA ILE A 229 1.91 7.36 10.14
C ILE A 229 2.15 8.76 10.74
N ASP A 230 1.20 9.68 10.59
CA ASP A 230 1.32 11.04 11.09
C ASP A 230 -0.05 11.67 11.41
N SER A 231 -0.02 12.89 11.95
CA SER A 231 -1.22 13.65 12.30
C SER A 231 -2.06 14.03 11.08
N LYS A 232 -1.45 14.29 9.91
CA LYS A 232 -2.18 14.67 8.70
C LYS A 232 -3.02 13.50 8.21
N GLN A 233 -2.45 12.30 8.20
CA GLN A 233 -3.17 11.09 7.81
C GLN A 233 -4.26 10.75 8.82
N PHE A 234 -3.99 10.91 10.13
CA PHE A 234 -5.00 10.77 11.17
C PHE A 234 -6.21 11.69 10.95
N GLU A 235 -5.97 13.00 10.79
CA GLU A 235 -7.05 13.98 10.60
C GLU A 235 -7.82 13.77 9.29
N LYS A 236 -7.12 13.36 8.21
CA LYS A 236 -7.75 12.98 6.94
C LYS A 236 -8.76 11.84 7.16
N ILE A 237 -8.35 10.77 7.84
CA ILE A 237 -9.23 9.62 8.09
C ILE A 237 -10.41 10.02 8.96
N MET A 238 -10.16 10.77 10.04
CA MET A 238 -11.24 11.26 10.93
C MET A 238 -12.26 12.13 10.18
N LYS A 239 -11.82 12.93 9.19
CA LYS A 239 -12.71 13.69 8.31
C LYS A 239 -13.59 12.78 7.45
N TYR A 240 -13.05 11.70 6.89
CA TYR A 240 -13.85 10.74 6.11
C TYR A 240 -14.88 10.01 6.97
N ILE A 241 -14.51 9.62 8.20
CA ILE A 241 -15.45 9.00 9.13
C ILE A 241 -16.62 9.95 9.43
N ARG A 242 -16.34 11.23 9.75
CA ARG A 242 -17.39 12.25 9.95
C ARG A 242 -18.27 12.40 8.71
N SER A 243 -17.67 12.51 7.53
CA SER A 243 -18.41 12.63 6.26
C SER A 243 -19.34 11.44 6.00
N GLY A 244 -18.93 10.21 6.35
CA GLY A 244 -19.78 9.02 6.25
C GLY A 244 -21.05 9.16 7.08
N VAL A 245 -20.91 9.54 8.35
CA VAL A 245 -22.04 9.76 9.27
C VAL A 245 -22.94 10.89 8.78
N GLU A 246 -22.36 12.04 8.39
CA GLU A 246 -23.09 13.22 7.89
C GLU A 246 -23.86 12.92 6.59
N SER A 247 -23.37 11.98 5.77
CA SER A 247 -24.03 11.55 4.53
C SER A 247 -25.15 10.52 4.75
N GLY A 248 -25.38 10.09 6.00
CA GLY A 248 -26.43 9.15 6.39
C GLY A 248 -26.02 7.67 6.35
N ALA A 249 -24.73 7.36 6.27
CA ALA A 249 -24.27 5.97 6.47
C ALA A 249 -24.43 5.56 7.94
N THR A 250 -24.68 4.27 8.17
CA THR A 250 -24.75 3.72 9.52
C THR A 250 -23.34 3.34 9.99
N LEU A 251 -22.92 3.92 11.11
CA LEU A 251 -21.65 3.59 11.76
C LEU A 251 -21.84 2.36 12.67
N GLU A 252 -21.34 1.20 12.24
CA GLU A 252 -21.55 -0.09 12.91
C GLU A 252 -20.56 -0.35 14.06
N THR A 253 -19.33 0.13 13.91
CA THR A 253 -18.29 0.06 14.94
C THR A 253 -17.74 1.45 15.23
N ALA A 254 -16.91 1.56 16.26
CA ALA A 254 -16.39 2.85 16.67
C ALA A 254 -15.64 3.59 15.54
N GLY A 255 -15.94 4.88 15.39
CA GLY A 255 -15.35 5.79 14.40
C GLY A 255 -14.46 6.86 15.03
N GLU A 256 -13.71 6.49 16.07
CA GLU A 256 -13.04 7.43 16.96
C GLU A 256 -11.58 7.08 17.24
N ARG A 257 -10.91 8.02 17.90
CA ARG A 257 -9.56 7.87 18.43
C ARG A 257 -9.50 6.75 19.47
N PHE A 258 -8.40 6.00 19.47
CA PHE A 258 -8.07 5.07 20.54
C PHE A 258 -6.97 5.66 21.43
N GLY A 259 -7.23 5.77 22.75
CA GLY A 259 -6.30 6.35 23.72
C GLY A 259 -6.03 7.85 23.51
N GLU A 260 -5.15 8.41 24.34
CA GLU A 260 -4.88 9.86 24.36
C GLU A 260 -3.63 10.27 23.55
N LYS A 261 -2.69 9.33 23.33
CA LYS A 261 -1.40 9.58 22.67
C LYS A 261 -1.24 8.73 21.42
N GLY A 262 -0.40 9.18 20.49
CA GLY A 262 -0.21 8.56 19.18
C GLY A 262 -1.38 8.81 18.23
N TYR A 263 -1.35 8.24 17.03
CA TYR A 263 -2.35 8.46 15.99
C TYR A 263 -3.24 7.24 15.78
N TYR A 264 -3.79 6.68 16.86
CA TYR A 264 -4.60 5.46 16.79
C TYR A 264 -6.06 5.76 16.47
N ILE A 265 -6.61 5.01 15.52
CA ILE A 265 -8.03 5.06 15.13
C ILE A 265 -8.59 3.66 15.34
N LYS A 266 -9.79 3.56 15.93
CA LYS A 266 -10.47 2.27 16.10
C LYS A 266 -10.90 1.70 14.74
N PRO A 267 -10.95 0.36 14.57
CA PRO A 267 -11.48 -0.25 13.36
C PRO A 267 -12.93 0.18 13.11
N THR A 268 -13.19 0.76 11.95
CA THR A 268 -14.47 1.36 11.60
C THR A 268 -15.16 0.57 10.49
N VAL A 269 -16.44 0.24 10.67
CA VAL A 269 -17.29 -0.41 9.68
C VAL A 269 -18.50 0.48 9.44
N PHE A 270 -18.78 0.77 8.17
CA PHE A 270 -20.00 1.42 7.72
C PHE A 270 -20.90 0.44 6.99
N SER A 271 -22.21 0.62 7.19
CA SER A 271 -23.30 -0.05 6.46
C SER A 271 -24.30 1.00 5.97
N ASN A 272 -25.35 0.58 5.25
CA ASN A 272 -26.38 1.48 4.71
C ASN A 272 -25.78 2.63 3.86
N ILE A 273 -24.87 2.27 2.95
CA ILE A 273 -24.04 3.21 2.20
C ILE A 273 -24.61 3.39 0.78
N LYS A 274 -24.51 4.60 0.26
CA LYS A 274 -24.83 4.94 -1.14
C LYS A 274 -23.55 5.09 -1.95
N ASP A 275 -23.59 4.70 -3.22
CA ASP A 275 -22.40 4.66 -4.08
C ASP A 275 -21.73 6.04 -4.25
N ASP A 276 -22.47 7.14 -4.13
CA ASP A 276 -21.99 8.52 -4.30
C ASP A 276 -21.28 9.10 -3.06
N MET A 277 -21.30 8.40 -1.92
CA MET A 277 -20.67 8.86 -0.69
C MET A 277 -19.14 8.91 -0.82
N LEU A 278 -18.50 9.90 -0.19
CA LEU A 278 -17.03 10.03 -0.21
C LEU A 278 -16.30 8.80 0.35
N ILE A 279 -16.89 8.13 1.36
CA ILE A 279 -16.32 6.89 1.93
C ILE A 279 -16.32 5.72 0.93
N VAL A 280 -17.12 5.78 -0.14
CA VAL A 280 -17.13 4.83 -1.25
C VAL A 280 -16.25 5.30 -2.41
N GLN A 281 -16.25 6.60 -2.71
CA GLN A 281 -15.58 7.13 -3.90
C GLN A 281 -14.09 7.42 -3.70
N ASP A 282 -13.69 7.81 -2.49
CA ASP A 282 -12.34 8.30 -2.23
C ASP A 282 -11.49 7.33 -1.42
N GLU A 283 -10.19 7.33 -1.71
CA GLU A 283 -9.19 6.61 -0.92
C GLU A 283 -9.01 7.26 0.47
N ILE A 284 -9.48 6.55 1.49
CA ILE A 284 -9.37 6.95 2.90
C ILE A 284 -7.95 6.68 3.41
N PHE A 285 -7.37 5.54 3.04
CA PHE A 285 -6.05 5.06 3.50
C PHE A 285 -5.99 4.89 5.03
N GLY A 286 -7.02 4.23 5.57
CA GLY A 286 -7.25 4.02 6.99
C GLY A 286 -8.17 2.82 7.24
N PRO A 287 -8.41 2.46 8.52
CA PRO A 287 -9.08 1.23 8.92
C PRO A 287 -10.61 1.43 8.88
N VAL A 288 -11.14 1.75 7.69
CA VAL A 288 -12.54 2.14 7.48
C VAL A 288 -13.16 1.30 6.36
N GLN A 289 -14.06 0.39 6.73
CA GLN A 289 -14.76 -0.50 5.80
C GLN A 289 -16.04 0.15 5.33
N SER A 290 -16.28 0.07 4.02
CA SER A 290 -17.60 0.33 3.45
C SER A 290 -18.19 -1.01 3.00
N ILE A 291 -19.26 -1.47 3.66
CA ILE A 291 -19.97 -2.71 3.28
C ILE A 291 -21.24 -2.31 2.51
N LEU A 292 -21.35 -2.81 1.28
CA LEU A 292 -22.43 -2.52 0.35
C LEU A 292 -23.16 -3.81 -0.03
N LYS A 293 -24.46 -3.70 -0.27
CA LYS A 293 -25.31 -4.82 -0.73
C LYS A 293 -25.38 -4.83 -2.26
N PHE A 294 -25.41 -6.02 -2.85
CA PHE A 294 -25.75 -6.22 -4.26
C PHE A 294 -26.67 -7.44 -4.43
N LYS A 295 -27.36 -7.52 -5.57
CA LYS A 295 -28.29 -8.61 -5.87
C LYS A 295 -27.86 -9.47 -7.05
N ASP A 296 -27.34 -8.87 -8.11
CA ASP A 296 -26.94 -9.59 -9.32
C ASP A 296 -25.50 -9.26 -9.71
N LEU A 297 -24.87 -10.20 -10.45
CA LEU A 297 -23.47 -10.07 -10.84
C LEU A 297 -23.24 -8.91 -11.80
N ASP A 298 -24.19 -8.61 -12.69
CA ASP A 298 -24.08 -7.50 -13.64
C ASP A 298 -24.11 -6.14 -12.92
N GLU A 299 -24.96 -6.01 -11.89
CA GLU A 299 -25.03 -4.86 -11.00
C GLU A 299 -23.70 -4.65 -10.28
N VAL A 300 -23.17 -5.68 -9.61
CA VAL A 300 -21.96 -5.52 -8.80
C VAL A 300 -20.73 -5.24 -9.66
N VAL A 301 -20.63 -5.82 -10.87
CA VAL A 301 -19.54 -5.52 -11.80
C VAL A 301 -19.59 -4.04 -12.22
N LYS A 302 -20.78 -3.50 -12.53
CA LYS A 302 -20.94 -2.07 -12.85
C LYS A 302 -20.57 -1.18 -11.66
N LYS A 303 -21.02 -1.51 -10.45
CA LYS A 303 -20.67 -0.75 -9.23
C LYS A 303 -19.19 -0.82 -8.90
N ALA A 304 -18.59 -2.01 -9.00
CA ALA A 304 -17.17 -2.24 -8.77
C ALA A 304 -16.31 -1.40 -9.72
N ASN A 305 -16.68 -1.36 -11.01
CA ASN A 305 -15.96 -0.61 -12.05
C ASN A 305 -16.33 0.88 -12.12
N ASN A 306 -17.38 1.33 -11.44
CA ASN A 306 -17.72 2.74 -11.32
C ASN A 306 -16.79 3.44 -10.30
N SER A 307 -15.51 3.52 -10.66
CA SER A 307 -14.47 4.17 -9.89
C SER A 307 -13.45 4.80 -10.82
N ARG A 308 -12.85 5.91 -10.40
CA ARG A 308 -11.68 6.49 -11.07
C ARG A 308 -10.37 5.71 -10.81
N TYR A 309 -10.43 4.69 -9.96
CA TYR A 309 -9.33 3.80 -9.60
C TYR A 309 -9.50 2.43 -10.26
N GLY A 310 -8.43 1.63 -10.33
CA GLY A 310 -8.46 0.31 -10.96
C GLY A 310 -7.23 -0.53 -10.63
N LEU A 311 -6.86 -0.59 -9.35
CA LEU A 311 -5.60 -1.18 -8.91
C LEU A 311 -5.69 -2.69 -8.58
N ALA A 312 -6.70 -3.08 -7.81
CA ALA A 312 -6.92 -4.48 -7.41
C ALA A 312 -8.42 -4.75 -7.20
N ALA A 313 -8.80 -6.02 -7.17
CA ALA A 313 -10.12 -6.49 -6.80
C ALA A 313 -10.03 -7.85 -6.12
N GLY A 314 -10.92 -8.13 -5.17
CA GLY A 314 -11.15 -9.45 -4.60
C GLY A 314 -12.51 -10.01 -5.05
N TYR A 315 -12.60 -11.32 -5.27
CA TYR A 315 -13.83 -12.00 -5.66
C TYR A 315 -13.86 -13.38 -5.00
N LEU A 316 -14.92 -13.65 -4.22
CA LEU A 316 -15.09 -14.90 -3.47
C LEU A 316 -16.41 -15.59 -3.81
N HIS A 317 -16.28 -16.89 -4.09
CA HIS A 317 -17.29 -17.82 -4.57
C HIS A 317 -16.86 -19.25 -4.15
N SER A 318 -17.79 -20.18 -3.92
CA SER A 318 -17.45 -21.53 -3.41
C SER A 318 -16.80 -22.49 -4.40
N ALA A 319 -16.88 -22.26 -5.72
CA ALA A 319 -16.38 -23.24 -6.69
C ALA A 319 -15.22 -22.74 -7.55
N LEU A 320 -14.27 -23.64 -7.75
CA LEU A 320 -13.21 -23.57 -8.77
C LEU A 320 -13.76 -23.73 -10.20
N THR A 321 -15.06 -23.51 -10.44
CA THR A 321 -15.62 -23.35 -11.78
C THR A 321 -15.62 -21.87 -12.12
N LEU A 322 -14.45 -21.37 -12.50
CA LEU A 322 -14.40 -20.31 -13.49
C LEU A 322 -15.04 -20.86 -14.78
N GLN A 323 -16.37 -20.82 -14.87
CA GLN A 323 -16.95 -20.36 -16.12
C GLN A 323 -16.55 -18.89 -16.18
N THR A 324 -15.33 -18.61 -16.65
CA THR A 324 -14.94 -17.27 -17.05
C THR A 324 -16.03 -16.78 -18.00
N PRO A 325 -16.85 -15.77 -17.64
CA PRO A 325 -17.67 -15.09 -18.64
C PRO A 325 -16.78 -14.24 -19.57
N TRP A 326 -15.47 -14.21 -19.31
CA TRP A 326 -14.43 -13.44 -19.97
C TRP A 326 -14.04 -13.92 -21.38
N HIS A 327 -14.83 -14.79 -22.01
CA HIS A 327 -14.76 -15.05 -23.46
C HIS A 327 -16.07 -14.53 -24.09
N GLU A 328 -16.11 -13.25 -24.48
CA GLU A 328 -15.89 -12.75 -25.86
C GLU A 328 -17.23 -12.47 -26.59
N PRO A 329 -17.27 -11.58 -27.61
CA PRO A 329 -16.16 -10.91 -28.29
C PRO A 329 -15.94 -9.43 -27.94
#